data_AF-A0A4P5VEP9-F1
#
_entry.id   AF-A0A4P5VEP9-F1
#
_cell.length_a   1.000
_cell.length_b   1.000
_cell.length_c   1.000
_cell.angle_alpha   90.00
_cell.angle_beta   90.00
_cell.angle_gamma   90.00
#
_symmetry.space_group_name_H-M   'P 1'
#
loop_
_entity.id
_entity.type
_entity.pdbx_description
1 polymer ?
#
loop_
_entity_poly.entity_id
_entity_poly.type
_entity_poly.pdbx_seq_one_letter_code
_entity_poly.pdbx_strand_id
1 'polypeptide(L)'
;MVRQEVLRWLQQTIEGLEPFDLIYADPPYAAGLYGPICRALRDGEWLRPSGLLLLECSSDAVPPLEAGWQLNKQKRYGGSTVLLLQRL
;
A
#
# COMPACT_ATOMS: atom_id res chain seq x y z
N MET A 1 -0.39 22.04 -3.15
CA MET A 1 -0.94 20.79 -2.61
C MET A 1 -1.66 20.08 -3.74
N VAL A 2 -1.16 18.96 -4.24
CA VAL A 2 -1.88 18.16 -5.24
C VAL A 2 -2.92 17.35 -4.50
N ARG A 3 -4.20 17.50 -4.86
CA ARG A 3 -5.31 16.70 -4.33
C ARG A 3 -5.92 15.93 -5.48
N GLN A 4 -5.60 14.64 -5.56
CA GLN A 4 -6.15 13.73 -6.56
C GLN A 4 -6.60 12.44 -5.88
N GLU A 5 -7.45 11.68 -6.57
CA GLU A 5 -7.88 10.36 -6.12
C GLU A 5 -6.73 9.36 -6.34
N VAL A 6 -6.43 8.55 -5.30
CA VAL A 6 -5.20 7.75 -5.24
C VAL A 6 -5.15 6.68 -6.33
N LEU A 7 -6.25 5.99 -6.62
CA LEU A 7 -6.26 4.93 -7.62
C LEU A 7 -6.08 5.50 -9.02
N ARG A 8 -6.74 6.62 -9.33
CA ARG A 8 -6.51 7.36 -10.59
C ARG A 8 -5.08 7.85 -10.74
N TRP A 9 -4.42 8.21 -9.65
CA TRP A 9 -3.03 8.64 -9.70
C TRP A 9 -2.08 7.45 -9.93
N LEU A 10 -2.29 6.34 -9.23
CA LEU A 10 -1.50 5.10 -9.36
C LEU A 10 -1.68 4.39 -10.72
N GLN A 11 -2.71 4.76 -11.49
CA GLN A 11 -2.94 4.27 -12.85
C GLN A 11 -2.15 5.06 -13.91
N GLN A 12 -1.46 6.13 -13.53
CA GLN A 12 -0.70 6.96 -14.47
C GLN A 12 0.68 6.37 -14.73
N THR A 13 1.13 6.42 -15.98
CA THR A 13 2.54 6.24 -16.31
C THR A 13 3.22 7.62 -16.19
N ILE A 14 4.17 7.74 -15.27
CA ILE A 14 4.94 8.97 -15.08
C ILE A 14 6.34 8.75 -15.67
N GLU A 15 6.61 9.37 -16.83
CA GLU A 15 7.89 9.23 -17.52
C GLU A 15 9.05 9.73 -16.65
N GLY A 16 10.09 8.93 -16.50
CA GLY A 16 11.26 9.24 -15.68
C GLY A 16 11.04 9.13 -14.16
N LEU A 17 9.89 8.63 -13.70
CA LEU A 17 9.70 8.34 -12.28
C LEU A 17 10.39 7.03 -11.90
N GLU A 18 11.34 7.14 -10.97
CA GLU A 18 11.96 5.99 -10.35
C GLU A 18 11.05 5.34 -9.30
N PRO A 19 11.00 3.99 -9.21
CA PRO A 19 10.25 3.31 -8.16
C PRO A 19 10.73 3.72 -6.77
N PHE A 20 9.80 3.75 -5.82
CA PHE A 20 10.05 4.13 -4.44
C PHE A 20 10.68 2.98 -3.64
N ASP A 21 11.51 3.33 -2.66
CA ASP A 21 12.01 2.39 -1.66
C ASP A 21 10.98 2.12 -0.55
N LEU A 22 10.11 3.08 -0.29
CA LEU A 22 9.12 3.04 0.78
C LEU A 22 7.84 3.73 0.35
N ILE A 23 6.70 3.06 0.53
CA ILE A 23 5.37 3.66 0.41
C ILE A 23 4.65 3.48 1.73
N TYR A 24 4.11 4.57 2.27
CA TYR A 24 3.22 4.55 3.43
C TYR A 24 1.80 4.86 2.97
N ALA A 25 0.85 3.99 3.32
CA ALA A 25 -0.54 4.07 2.92
C ALA A 25 -1.44 3.98 4.16
N ASP A 26 -2.17 5.06 4.44
CA ASP A 26 -3.23 5.13 5.45
C ASP A 26 -4.56 5.48 4.77
N PRO A 27 -5.18 4.51 4.06
CA PRO A 27 -6.47 4.75 3.44
C PRO A 27 -7.57 4.80 4.51
N PRO A 28 -8.66 5.55 4.26
CA PRO A 28 -9.83 5.55 5.15
C PRO A 28 -10.28 4.12 5.49
N TYR A 29 -10.49 3.85 6.78
CA TYR A 29 -10.83 2.52 7.25
C TYR A 29 -12.17 2.06 6.71
N ALA A 30 -12.28 0.75 6.45
CA ALA A 30 -13.48 0.11 5.89
C ALA A 30 -13.96 0.67 4.53
N ALA A 31 -13.15 1.47 3.82
CA ALA A 31 -13.49 1.98 2.48
C ALA A 31 -13.25 0.98 1.34
N GLY A 32 -12.80 -0.25 1.64
CA GLY A 32 -12.49 -1.26 0.63
C GLY A 32 -11.26 -0.93 -0.23
N LEU A 33 -10.43 0.03 0.18
CA LEU A 33 -9.31 0.55 -0.62
C LEU A 33 -8.00 -0.21 -0.46
N TYR A 34 -7.84 -1.01 0.60
CA TYR A 34 -6.60 -1.77 0.87
C TYR A 34 -6.18 -2.63 -0.32
N GLY A 35 -7.10 -3.47 -0.81
CA GLY A 35 -6.85 -4.35 -1.94
C GLY A 35 -6.54 -3.62 -3.25
N PRO A 36 -7.40 -2.67 -3.68
CA PRO A 36 -7.14 -1.83 -4.84
C PRO A 36 -5.79 -1.10 -4.81
N ILE A 37 -5.39 -0.55 -3.67
CA ILE A 37 -4.09 0.13 -3.52
C ILE A 37 -2.95 -0.88 -3.69
N CYS A 38 -2.97 -2.00 -2.98
CA CYS A 38 -1.94 -3.03 -3.08
C CYS A 38 -1.81 -3.58 -4.51
N ARG A 39 -2.91 -3.77 -5.24
CA ARG A 39 -2.89 -4.18 -6.65
C ARG A 39 -2.29 -3.11 -7.55
N ALA A 40 -2.74 -1.86 -7.44
CA ALA A 40 -2.23 -0.76 -8.26
C ALA A 40 -0.72 -0.52 -8.03
N LEU A 41 -0.26 -0.61 -6.78
CA LEU A 41 1.15 -0.49 -6.43
C LEU A 41 2.00 -1.61 -7.04
N ARG A 42 1.50 -2.85 -7.01
CA ARG A 42 2.17 -4.02 -7.62
C ARG A 42 2.22 -3.89 -9.14
N ASP A 43 1.08 -3.63 -9.76
CA ASP A 43 0.92 -3.67 -11.23
C ASP A 43 1.62 -2.49 -11.90
N GLY A 44 1.71 -1.33 -11.23
CA GLY A 44 2.46 -0.17 -11.74
C GLY A 44 3.95 -0.15 -11.35
N GLU A 45 4.46 -1.23 -10.72
CA GLU A 45 5.85 -1.35 -10.28
C GLU A 45 6.36 -0.14 -9.47
N TRP A 46 5.47 0.45 -8.66
CA TRP A 46 5.73 1.67 -7.90
C TRP A 46 6.77 1.49 -6.80
N LEU A 47 7.06 0.24 -6.41
CA LEU A 47 8.14 -0.10 -5.48
C LEU A 47 9.28 -0.80 -6.20
N ARG A 48 10.50 -0.47 -5.79
CA ARG A 48 11.68 -1.28 -6.11
C ARG A 48 11.49 -2.73 -5.62
N PRO A 49 12.21 -3.72 -6.18
CA PRO A 49 12.09 -5.11 -5.74
C PRO A 49 12.33 -5.34 -4.23
N SER A 50 13.20 -4.53 -3.61
CA SER A 50 13.45 -4.52 -2.16
C SER A 50 12.64 -3.48 -1.39
N GLY A 51 11.69 -2.82 -2.05
CA GLY A 51 10.89 -1.75 -1.48
C GLY A 51 9.84 -2.28 -0.51
N LEU A 52 9.41 -1.42 0.41
CA LEU A 52 8.48 -1.76 1.47
C LEU A 52 7.19 -0.94 1.37
N LEU A 53 6.05 -1.60 1.61
CA LEU A 53 4.76 -0.95 1.81
C LEU A 53 4.38 -1.02 3.29
N LEU A 54 4.20 0.14 3.92
CA LEU A 54 3.55 0.24 5.22
C LEU A 54 2.07 0.52 4.99
N LEU A 55 1.22 -0.45 5.28
CA LEU A 55 -0.22 -0.31 5.16
C LEU A 55 -0.83 -0.19 6.56
N GLU A 56 -1.41 0.97 6.87
CA GLU A 56 -2.16 1.19 8.11
C GLU A 56 -3.63 0.81 7.92
N CYS A 57 -4.19 0.12 8.91
CA CYS A 57 -5.57 -0.36 8.90
C CYS A 57 -6.17 -0.41 10.31
N SER A 58 -7.49 -0.58 10.40
CA SER A 58 -8.13 -0.87 11.69
C SER A 58 -7.62 -2.20 12.26
N SER A 59 -7.30 -2.21 13.54
CA SER A 59 -6.88 -3.45 14.23
C SER A 59 -8.02 -4.44 14.44
N ASP A 60 -9.26 -4.00 14.30
CA ASP A 60 -10.44 -4.84 14.46
C ASP A 60 -10.89 -5.44 13.11
N ALA A 61 -10.27 -4.99 12.01
CA ALA A 61 -10.56 -5.42 10.64
C ALA A 61 -9.30 -5.37 9.77
N VAL A 62 -8.30 -6.18 10.12
CA VAL A 62 -7.06 -6.30 9.33
C VAL A 62 -7.41 -6.90 7.96
N PRO A 63 -7.04 -6.25 6.85
CA PRO A 63 -7.38 -6.75 5.52
C PRO A 63 -6.60 -8.03 5.21
N PRO A 64 -7.17 -8.94 4.39
CA PRO A 64 -6.39 -10.05 3.84
C PRO A 64 -5.25 -9.51 2.97
N LEU A 65 -4.16 -10.26 2.89
CA LEU A 65 -3.05 -9.93 2.01
C LEU A 65 -3.46 -10.12 0.55
N GLU A 66 -3.21 -9.12 -0.29
CA GLU A 66 -3.36 -9.26 -1.73
C GLU A 66 -2.27 -10.16 -2.31
N ALA A 67 -2.59 -10.87 -3.40
CA ALA A 67 -1.63 -11.74 -4.08
C ALA A 67 -0.38 -10.96 -4.52
N GLY A 68 0.79 -11.60 -4.43
CA GLY A 68 2.07 -10.96 -4.75
C GLY A 68 2.64 -10.09 -3.64
N TRP A 69 2.04 -10.10 -2.45
CA TRP A 69 2.57 -9.47 -1.25
C TRP A 69 2.89 -10.49 -0.17
N GLN A 70 4.00 -10.27 0.51
CA GLN A 70 4.43 -10.99 1.70
C GLN A 70 4.35 -10.07 2.91
N LEU A 71 3.79 -10.56 4.01
CA LEU A 71 3.83 -9.87 5.29
C LEU A 71 5.18 -10.10 5.97
N ASN A 72 5.96 -9.03 6.11
CA ASN A 72 7.24 -9.05 6.81
C ASN A 72 7.07 -8.77 8.30
N LYS A 73 6.19 -7.84 8.67
CA LYS A 73 5.95 -7.46 10.07
C LYS A 73 4.54 -6.91 10.25
N GLN A 74 3.95 -7.16 11.40
CA GLN A 74 2.67 -6.57 11.81
C GLN A 74 2.84 -5.96 13.21
N LYS A 75 2.32 -4.75 13.42
CA LYS A 75 2.35 -4.09 14.73
C LYS A 75 1.07 -3.32 15.01
N ARG A 76 0.48 -3.58 16.19
CA ARG A 76 -0.72 -2.89 16.69
C ARG A 76 -0.36 -1.69 17.56
N TYR A 77 -1.12 -0.61 17.40
CA TYR A 77 -1.04 0.65 18.13
C TYR A 77 -2.46 1.10 18.50
N GLY A 78 -2.93 0.71 19.68
CA GLY A 78 -4.30 1.01 20.10
C GLY A 78 -5.33 0.43 19.12
N GLY A 79 -6.04 1.31 18.41
CA GLY A 79 -7.03 0.95 17.39
C GLY A 79 -6.45 0.70 16.00
N SER A 80 -5.20 1.11 15.71
CA SER A 80 -4.57 0.95 14.39
C SER A 80 -3.59 -0.21 14.35
N THR A 81 -3.47 -0.88 13.21
CA THR A 81 -2.47 -1.90 12.93
C THR A 81 -1.72 -1.51 11.66
N VAL A 82 -0.39 -1.52 11.73
CA VAL A 82 0.50 -1.31 10.59
C VAL A 82 1.03 -2.65 10.12
N LEU A 83 0.83 -2.94 8.84
CA LEU A 83 1.39 -4.07 8.13
C LEU A 83 2.60 -3.58 7.34
N LEU A 84 3.74 -4.24 7.50
CA LEU A 84 4.92 -4.06 6.67
C LEU A 84 4.93 -5.17 5.62
N LEU A 85 4.69 -4.79 4.38
CA LEU A 85 4.56 -5.70 3.24
C LEU A 85 5.75 -5.52 2.29
N GLN A 86 6.14 -6.61 1.65
CA GLN A 86 7.11 -6.62 0.57
C GLN A 86 6.51 -7.35 -0.63
N ARG A 87 6.82 -6.88 -1.84
CA ARG A 87 6.38 -7.50 -3.08
C ARG A 87 7.16 -8.79 -3.32
N LEU A 88 6.47 -9.85 -3.75
CA LEU A 88 7.05 -11.12 -4.21
C LEU A 88 7.62 -11.00 -5.64
#